data_AF-A0AAE2ZQK1-F1
#
_entry.id   AF-A0AAE2ZQK1-F1
#
_cell.length_a   1.000
_cell.length_b   1.000
_cell.length_c   1.000
_cell.angle_alpha   90.00
_cell.angle_beta   90.00
_cell.angle_gamma   90.00
#
_symmetry.space_group_name_H-M   'P 1'
#
loop_
_entity.id
_entity.type
_entity.pdbx_description
1 polymer ?
#
loop_
_entity_poly.entity_id
_entity_poly.type
_entity_poly.pdbx_seq_one_letter_code
_entity_poly.pdbx_strand_id
1 'polypeptide(L)' 'MILTDINNWKAAIDVRKIYFRDIRPVDTIMAIDRFVNPEWLVEFEADAIISGWGD' A
#
# COMPACT_ATOMS: atom_id res chain seq x y z
N MET A 1 -0.71 3.44 -0.97
CA MET A 1 -1.97 2.69 -0.77
C MET A 1 -3.06 3.39 -1.55
N ILE A 2 -3.51 2.76 -2.62
CA ILE A 2 -4.50 3.31 -3.54
C ILE A 2 -5.80 2.52 -3.31
N LEU A 3 -6.95 3.20 -3.24
CA LEU A 3 -8.25 2.57 -3.01
C LEU A 3 -9.29 3.01 -4.05
N THR A 4 -10.33 2.22 -4.26
CA THR A 4 -11.55 2.65 -4.99
C THR A 4 -12.55 3.37 -4.09
N ASP A 5 -12.59 3.02 -2.79
CA ASP A 5 -13.38 3.72 -1.78
C ASP A 5 -12.47 4.18 -0.65
N ILE A 6 -12.31 5.50 -0.51
CA ILE A 6 -11.45 6.09 0.52
C ILE A 6 -11.93 5.73 1.93
N ASN A 7 -13.21 5.47 2.16
CA ASN A 7 -13.73 5.17 3.50
C ASN A 7 -13.12 3.88 4.10
N ASN A 8 -12.60 2.99 3.24
CA ASN A 8 -11.93 1.75 3.66
C ASN A 8 -10.45 1.96 4.08
N TRP A 9 -9.93 3.19 4.05
CA TRP A 9 -8.51 3.47 4.35
C TRP A 9 -8.07 2.95 5.73
N LYS A 10 -8.94 3.04 6.76
CA LYS A 10 -8.62 2.61 8.12
C LYS A 10 -8.40 1.09 8.20
N ALA A 11 -9.30 0.32 7.58
CA ALA A 11 -9.18 -1.13 7.55
C ALA A 11 -7.89 -1.56 6.85
N ALA A 12 -7.58 -0.92 5.72
CA ALA A 12 -6.38 -1.22 4.95
C ALA A 12 -5.07 -0.85 5.70
N ILE A 13 -5.03 0.32 6.36
CA ILE A 13 -3.84 0.73 7.14
C ILE A 13 -3.65 -0.15 8.37
N ASP A 14 -4.72 -0.60 9.02
CA ASP A 14 -4.61 -1.45 10.21
C ASP A 14 -3.98 -2.80 9.88
N VAL A 15 -4.31 -3.38 8.71
CA VAL A 15 -3.62 -4.56 8.19
C VAL A 15 -2.17 -4.24 7.82
N ARG A 16 -1.92 -3.15 7.07
CA ARG A 16 -0.56 -2.75 6.66
C ARG A 16 0.41 -2.62 7.84
N LYS A 17 -0.04 -2.00 8.95
CA LYS A 17 0.77 -1.78 10.16
C LYS A 17 1.28 -3.08 10.78
N ILE A 18 0.60 -4.21 10.57
CA ILE A 18 1.04 -5.51 11.08
C ILE A 18 2.34 -5.95 10.38
N TYR A 19 2.49 -5.64 9.09
CA TYR A 19 3.66 -6.03 8.29
C TYR A 19 4.82 -5.04 8.42
N PHE A 20 4.55 -3.73 8.45
CA PHE A 20 5.59 -2.69 8.37
C PHE A 20 6.00 -2.08 9.72
N ARG A 21 5.97 -2.87 10.80
CA ARG A 21 6.15 -2.41 12.20
C ARG A 21 7.46 -1.67 12.44
N ASP A 22 8.55 -2.26 11.99
CA ASP A 22 9.90 -1.80 12.32
C ASP A 22 10.48 -0.86 11.26
N ILE A 23 10.24 -1.18 9.98
CA ILE A 23 10.74 -0.41 8.83
C ILE A 23 9.98 0.89 8.56
N ARG A 24 8.70 0.98 8.95
CA ARG A 24 7.85 2.20 8.88
C ARG A 24 8.08 3.05 7.62
N PRO A 25 7.86 2.49 6.41
CA PRO A 25 8.07 3.26 5.20
C PRO A 25 7.05 4.40 5.10
N VAL A 26 7.49 5.49 4.47
CA VAL A 26 6.59 6.57 4.04
C VAL A 26 5.52 6.00 3.11
N ASP A 27 4.32 6.57 3.16
CA ASP A 27 3.24 6.18 2.28
C ASP A 27 2.38 7.36 1.83
N THR A 28 1.84 7.21 0.62
CA THR A 28 0.76 8.04 0.09
C THR A 28 -0.53 7.24 0.14
N ILE A 29 -1.60 7.84 0.65
CA ILE A 29 -2.95 7.26 0.67
C ILE A 29 -3.86 8.12 -0.18
N MET A 30 -4.48 7.52 -1.19
CA MET A 30 -5.37 8.22 -2.11
C MET A 30 -6.47 7.29 -2.63
N ALA A 31 -7.50 7.87 -3.22
CA ALA A 31 -8.54 7.14 -3.93
C ALA A 31 -8.58 7.49 -5.41
N ILE A 32 -8.94 6.51 -6.23
CA ILE A 32 -9.10 6.61 -7.68
C ILE A 32 -10.48 6.08 -8.09
N ASP A 33 -10.89 6.34 -9.34
CA ASP A 33 -12.17 5.86 -9.87
C ASP A 33 -12.19 4.33 -10.05
N ARG A 34 -11.13 3.74 -10.61
CA ARG A 34 -11.03 2.29 -10.84
C ARG A 34 -9.59 1.82 -11.09
N PHE A 35 -9.32 0.56 -10.76
CA PHE A 35 -8.10 -0.15 -11.15
C PHE A 35 -8.25 -0.82 -12.52
N VAL A 36 -7.14 -1.37 -13.05
CA VAL A 36 -7.14 -2.20 -14.27
C VAL A 36 -7.98 -3.46 -14.07
N ASN A 37 -7.82 -4.12 -12.93
CA ASN A 37 -8.75 -5.18 -12.52
C ASN A 37 -9.93 -4.54 -11.76
N PRO A 38 -11.16 -4.60 -12.29
CA PRO A 38 -12.31 -3.95 -11.67
C PRO A 38 -12.76 -4.59 -10.35
N GLU A 39 -12.30 -5.80 -10.02
CA GLU A 39 -12.62 -6.47 -8.76
C GLU A 39 -11.70 -6.04 -7.60
N TRP A 40 -10.61 -5.33 -7.90
CA TRP A 40 -9.67 -4.89 -6.88
C TRP A 40 -10.23 -3.71 -6.08
N LEU A 41 -10.08 -3.78 -4.76
CA LEU A 41 -10.51 -2.73 -3.82
C LEU A 41 -9.33 -1.88 -3.32
N VAL A 42 -8.12 -2.41 -3.43
CA VAL A 42 -6.89 -1.78 -2.97
C VAL A 42 -5.70 -2.24 -3.81
N GLU A 43 -4.77 -1.34 -4.07
CA GLU A 43 -3.47 -1.63 -4.67
C GLU A 43 -2.35 -0.99 -3.85
N PHE A 44 -1.21 -1.68 -3.78
CA PHE A 44 0.01 -1.19 -3.15
C PHE A 44 1.14 -1.15 -4.17
N GLU A 45 1.75 0.03 -4.29
CA GLU A 45 3.05 0.21 -4.91
C GLU A 45 4.08 0.42 -3.79
N ALA A 46 5.24 -0.22 -3.92
CA ALA A 46 6.28 -0.18 -2.90
C ALA A 46 7.66 -0.13 -3.55
N ASP A 47 8.45 0.84 -3.10
CA ASP A 47 9.88 0.92 -3.39
C ASP A 47 10.69 0.43 -2.20
N ALA A 48 11.82 -0.21 -2.48
CA ALA A 48 12.72 -0.72 -1.46
C ALA A 48 14.19 -0.46 -1.82
N ILE A 49 14.99 -0.16 -0.80
CA ILE A 49 16.46 -0.13 -0.89
C ILE A 49 16.96 -1.42 -0.27
N ILE A 50 17.70 -2.23 -1.03
CA ILE A 50 18.25 -3.50 -0.58
C ILE A 50 19.78 -3.35 -0.52
N SER A 51 20.35 -3.53 0.67
CA SER A 51 21.81 -3.52 0.85
C SER A 51 22.43 -4.81 0.28
N GLY A 52 23.54 -4.68 -0.46
CA GLY A 52 24.27 -5.83 -0.99
C GLY A 52 23.56 -6.56 -2.14
N TRP A 53 22.67 -5.87 -2.85
CA TRP A 53 22.01 -6.47 -4.01
C TRP A 53 23.02 -6.72 -5.15
N GLY A 54 23.36 -8.00 -5.37
CA GLY A 54 24.25 -8.43 -6.44
C GLY A 54 25.73 -8.57 -6.05
N ASP A 55 26.07 -8.31 -4.79
CA ASP A 55 27.30 -8.82 -4.16
C ASP A 55 27.13 -10.30 -3.79
#